data_AF-A0A9D8E4N7-F1
#
_entry.id   AF-A0A9D8E4N7-F1
#
_cell.length_a   1.000
_cell.length_b   1.000
_cell.length_c   1.000
_cell.angle_alpha   90.00
_cell.angle_beta   90.00
_cell.angle_gamma   90.00
#
_symmetry.space_group_name_H-M   'P 1'
#
loop_
_entity.id
_entity.type
_entity.pdbx_description
1 polymer ?
#
loop_
_entity_poly.entity_id
_entity_poly.type
_entity_poly.pdbx_seq_one_letter_code
_entity_poly.pdbx_strand_id
1 'polypeptide(L)'
;MKRHTAKKTAKRNSPDQTYTWLRDQMEKVGYSSLEEVSVETGINRGNIYRYFTQEQRPSVALIDPLCKALDVSPQALLVGLGVWDKK
;
A
#
# COMPACT_ATOMS: atom_id res chain seq x y z
N MET A 1 23.96 27.65 22.81
CA MET A 1 23.28 27.96 21.52
C MET A 1 23.90 27.04 20.46
N LYS A 2 23.22 26.21 19.66
CA LYS A 2 21.81 25.91 19.40
C LYS A 2 21.73 24.38 19.20
N ARG A 3 20.78 23.70 19.83
CA ARG A 3 20.48 22.29 19.54
C ARG A 3 19.78 22.24 18.19
N HIS A 4 20.36 21.58 17.20
CA HIS A 4 19.63 21.21 15.99
C HIS A 4 18.61 20.14 16.38
N THR A 5 17.37 20.54 16.63
CA THR A 5 16.25 19.61 16.75
C THR A 5 15.99 19.02 15.36
N ALA A 6 16.41 17.76 15.17
CA ALA A 6 15.95 16.98 14.02
C ALA A 6 14.41 16.99 14.03
N LYS A 7 13.80 17.61 13.01
CA LYS A 7 12.36 17.52 12.79
C LYS A 7 12.01 16.03 12.72
N LYS A 8 11.06 15.58 13.55
CA LYS A 8 10.50 14.23 13.51
C LYS A 8 9.79 14.08 12.16
N THR A 9 10.51 13.67 11.12
CA THR A 9 9.94 13.39 9.80
C THR A 9 8.95 12.24 10.01
N ALA A 10 7.69 12.45 9.60
CA ALA A 10 6.70 11.38 9.61
C ALA A 10 7.32 10.15 8.89
N LYS A 11 7.18 8.99 9.52
CA LYS A 11 7.89 7.78 9.10
C LYS A 11 6.95 6.99 8.19
N ARG A 12 7.23 7.03 6.89
CA ARG A 12 6.57 6.18 5.88
C ARG A 12 6.68 4.71 6.31
N ASN A 13 5.68 3.93 5.95
CA ASN A 13 5.66 2.49 6.20
C ASN A 13 6.87 1.81 5.53
N SER A 14 7.53 0.89 6.23
CA SER A 14 8.54 -0.01 5.65
C SER A 14 7.90 -1.06 4.74
N PRO A 15 8.67 -1.79 3.90
CA PRO A 15 8.16 -2.89 3.09
C PRO A 15 7.34 -3.93 3.86
N ASP A 16 7.79 -4.33 5.05
CA ASP A 16 7.04 -5.28 5.89
C ASP A 16 5.72 -4.66 6.36
N GLN A 17 5.72 -3.39 6.76
CA GLN A 17 4.52 -2.70 7.21
C GLN A 17 3.50 -2.52 6.07
N THR A 18 3.96 -2.24 4.85
CA THR A 18 3.09 -2.11 3.67
C THR A 18 2.50 -3.45 3.26
N TYR A 19 3.27 -4.54 3.38
CA TYR A 19 2.77 -5.87 3.10
C TYR A 19 1.79 -6.38 4.17
N THR A 20 2.06 -6.12 5.46
CA THR A 20 1.09 -6.37 6.53
C THR A 20 -0.18 -5.57 6.32
N TRP A 21 -0.08 -4.29 5.98
CA TRP A 21 -1.26 -3.47 5.68
C TRP A 21 -2.12 -4.05 4.55
N LEU A 22 -1.48 -4.57 3.49
CA LEU A 22 -2.19 -5.25 2.41
C LEU A 22 -2.96 -6.46 2.93
N ARG A 23 -2.32 -7.31 3.74
CA ARG A 23 -2.97 -8.49 4.34
C ARG A 23 -4.17 -8.09 5.21
N ASP A 24 -4.04 -7.04 6.00
CA ASP A 24 -5.14 -6.54 6.83
C ASP A 24 -6.31 -6.02 5.99
N GLN A 25 -6.06 -5.36 4.85
CA GLN A 25 -7.15 -4.94 3.95
C GLN A 25 -7.79 -6.13 3.24
N MET A 26 -6.98 -7.08 2.77
CA MET A 26 -7.46 -8.31 2.15
C MET A 26 -8.41 -9.07 3.09
N GLU A 27 -8.04 -9.23 4.37
CA GLU A 27 -8.89 -9.88 5.37
C GLU A 27 -10.23 -9.15 5.55
N LYS A 28 -10.22 -7.81 5.60
CA LYS A 28 -11.44 -7.00 5.76
C LYS A 28 -12.42 -7.14 4.60
N VAL A 29 -11.92 -7.26 3.37
CA VAL A 29 -12.76 -7.42 2.17
C VAL A 29 -12.99 -8.89 1.80
N GLY A 30 -12.44 -9.83 2.59
CA GLY A 30 -12.67 -11.26 2.43
C GLY A 30 -11.73 -11.98 1.44
N TYR A 31 -10.63 -11.38 1.03
CA TYR A 31 -9.61 -12.06 0.22
C TYR A 31 -8.68 -12.91 1.08
N SER A 32 -8.52 -14.17 0.70
CA SER A 32 -7.61 -15.13 1.33
C SER A 32 -6.23 -15.14 0.67
N SER A 33 -6.13 -14.67 -0.59
CA SER A 33 -4.92 -14.77 -1.40
C SER A 33 -4.69 -13.56 -2.32
N LEU A 34 -3.43 -13.34 -2.70
CA LEU A 34 -3.07 -12.33 -3.70
C LEU A 34 -3.61 -12.67 -5.10
N GLU A 35 -3.96 -13.94 -5.34
CA GLU A 35 -4.55 -14.38 -6.61
C GLU A 35 -5.98 -13.82 -6.75
N GLU A 36 -6.76 -13.80 -5.67
CA GLU A 36 -8.11 -13.22 -5.70
C GLU A 36 -8.06 -11.70 -5.98
N VAL A 37 -7.11 -10.99 -5.36
CA VAL A 37 -6.86 -9.57 -5.67
C VAL A 37 -6.42 -9.39 -7.13
N SER A 38 -5.61 -10.31 -7.66
CA SER A 38 -5.17 -10.31 -9.06
C SER A 38 -6.33 -10.48 -10.02
N VAL A 39 -7.26 -11.39 -9.71
CA VAL A 39 -8.48 -11.62 -10.49
C VAL A 39 -9.39 -10.38 -10.45
N GLU A 40 -9.61 -9.79 -9.28
CA GLU A 40 -10.47 -8.60 -9.13
C GLU A 40 -9.91 -7.38 -9.88
N THR A 41 -8.62 -7.13 -9.73
CA THR A 41 -7.98 -5.91 -10.26
C THR A 41 -7.50 -6.04 -11.69
N GLY A 42 -7.35 -7.27 -12.20
CA GLY A 42 -6.64 -7.57 -13.45
C GLY A 42 -5.12 -7.34 -13.38
N ILE A 43 -4.57 -7.04 -12.19
CA ILE A 43 -3.13 -6.81 -11.99
C ILE A 43 -2.47 -8.13 -11.64
N ASN A 44 -1.40 -8.50 -12.35
CA ASN A 44 -0.64 -9.71 -12.05
C ASN A 44 -0.26 -9.82 -10.56
N ARG A 45 -0.51 -10.98 -9.95
CA ARG A 45 -0.17 -11.31 -8.55
C ARG A 45 1.24 -10.88 -8.12
N GLY A 46 2.24 -11.11 -8.97
CA GLY A 46 3.63 -10.74 -8.69
C GLY A 46 3.83 -9.22 -8.64
N ASN A 47 3.11 -8.46 -9.46
CA ASN A 47 3.13 -7.00 -9.41
C ASN A 47 2.46 -6.47 -8.14
N ILE A 48 1.33 -7.05 -7.73
CA ILE A 48 0.68 -6.68 -6.45
C ILE A 48 1.68 -6.87 -5.30
N TYR A 49 2.33 -8.04 -5.24
CA TYR A 49 3.38 -8.28 -4.24
C TYR A 49 4.47 -7.19 -4.27
N ARG A 50 5.05 -6.93 -5.44
CA ARG A 50 6.12 -5.92 -5.59
C ARG A 50 5.69 -4.50 -5.23
N TYR A 51 4.41 -4.16 -5.42
CA TYR A 51 3.88 -2.85 -5.04
C TYR A 51 3.86 -2.69 -3.52
N PHE A 52 3.42 -3.72 -2.81
CA PHE A 52 3.30 -3.69 -1.35
C PHE A 52 4.57 -4.16 -0.62
N THR A 53 5.59 -4.64 -1.31
CA THR A 53 6.97 -4.74 -0.80
C THR A 53 7.86 -3.58 -1.26
N GLN A 54 7.29 -2.58 -1.95
CA GLN A 54 7.98 -1.38 -2.44
C GLN A 54 9.12 -1.66 -3.45
N GLU A 55 9.20 -2.86 -4.01
CA GLU A 55 10.14 -3.21 -5.09
C GLU A 55 9.78 -2.51 -6.40
N GLN A 56 8.49 -2.21 -6.62
CA GLN A 56 8.00 -1.51 -7.79
C GLN A 56 6.89 -0.53 -7.40
N ARG A 57 6.76 0.57 -8.15
CA ARG A 57 5.61 1.48 -8.00
C ARG A 57 4.50 1.16 -9.02
N PRO A 58 3.23 1.12 -8.60
CA PRO A 58 2.12 1.03 -9.55
C PRO A 58 2.04 2.30 -10.40
N SER A 59 1.54 2.15 -11.63
CA SER A 59 1.12 3.30 -12.44
C SER A 59 -0.11 3.97 -11.82
N VAL A 60 -0.29 5.26 -12.06
CA VAL A 60 -1.48 6.02 -11.61
C VAL A 60 -2.78 5.37 -12.09
N ALA A 61 -2.77 4.78 -13.29
CA ALA A 61 -3.93 4.06 -13.85
C ALA A 61 -4.37 2.85 -13.01
N LEU A 62 -3.48 2.30 -12.16
CA LEU A 62 -3.79 1.14 -11.31
C LEU A 62 -4.31 1.53 -9.92
N ILE A 63 -4.31 2.83 -9.59
CA ILE A 63 -4.78 3.31 -8.29
C ILE A 63 -6.28 3.04 -8.12
N ASP A 64 -7.10 3.36 -9.12
CA ASP A 64 -8.55 3.18 -9.05
C ASP A 64 -8.97 1.70 -8.90
N PRO A 65 -8.44 0.74 -9.70
CA PRO A 65 -8.69 -0.69 -9.49
C PRO A 65 -8.28 -1.18 -8.09
N LEU A 66 -7.11 -0.77 -7.60
CA LEU A 66 -6.63 -1.16 -6.26
C LEU A 66 -7.50 -0.58 -5.14
N CYS A 67 -7.97 0.67 -5.28
CA CYS A 67 -8.88 1.28 -4.31
C CYS A 67 -10.21 0.50 -4.23
N LYS A 68 -10.77 0.15 -5.39
CA LYS A 68 -12.03 -0.60 -5.46
C LYS A 68 -11.90 -2.01 -4.89
N ALA A 69 -10.87 -2.76 -5.29
CA ALA A 69 -10.68 -4.12 -4.82
C ALA A 69 -10.43 -4.18 -3.30
N LEU A 70 -9.63 -3.26 -2.76
CA LEU A 70 -9.32 -3.25 -1.32
C LEU A 70 -10.34 -2.47 -0.48
N ASP A 71 -11.38 -1.91 -1.09
CA ASP A 71 -12.37 -1.02 -0.46
C ASP A 71 -11.74 0.10 0.39
N VAL A 72 -10.80 0.83 -0.21
CA VAL A 72 -10.08 1.92 0.45
C VAL A 72 -10.13 3.22 -0.35
N SER A 73 -9.98 4.34 0.35
CA SER A 73 -9.77 5.63 -0.32
C SER A 73 -8.38 5.70 -0.97
N PRO A 74 -8.18 6.54 -2.00
CA PRO A 74 -6.88 6.76 -2.61
C PRO A 74 -5.81 7.17 -1.59
N GLN A 75 -6.16 8.01 -0.62
CA GLN A 75 -5.23 8.41 0.44
C GLN A 75 -4.79 7.22 1.30
N ALA A 76 -5.74 6.35 1.69
CA ALA A 76 -5.42 5.16 2.47
C ALA A 76 -4.53 4.19 1.67
N LEU A 77 -4.78 4.02 0.37
CA LEU A 77 -3.94 3.23 -0.52
C LEU A 77 -2.51 3.80 -0.61
N LEU A 78 -2.35 5.12 -0.76
CA LEU A 78 -1.02 5.75 -0.83
C LEU A 78 -0.21 5.55 0.46
N VAL A 79 -0.88 5.53 1.62
CA VAL A 79 -0.25 5.14 2.89
C VAL A 79 0.11 3.65 2.88
N GLY A 80 -0.80 2.80 2.41
CA GLY A 80 -0.59 1.35 2.26
C GLY A 80 0.56 0.98 1.33
N LEU A 81 0.82 1.78 0.30
CA LEU A 81 1.95 1.65 -0.63
C LEU A 81 3.27 2.25 -0.07
N GLY A 82 3.24 2.86 1.12
CA GLY A 82 4.42 3.49 1.72
C GLY A 82 4.88 4.77 1.01
N VAL A 83 4.05 5.35 0.13
CA VAL A 83 4.39 6.56 -0.63
C VAL A 83 3.94 7.86 0.06
N TRP A 84 3.07 7.75 1.06
CA TRP A 84 2.52 8.89 1.80
C TRP A 84 2.54 8.65 3.32
N ASP A 85 2.72 9.73 4.09
CA ASP A 85 2.71 9.71 5.54
C ASP A 85 1.31 9.98 6.13
N LYS A 86 0.86 9.15 7.08
CA LYS A 86 -0.28 9.49 7.93
C LYS A 86 0.13 10.69 8.79
N LYS A 87 -0.41 11.88 8.48
CA LYS A 87 -0.38 13.05 9.36
C LYS A 87 -1.54 12.99 10.34
#